data_AF-A0A7K9HFV9-F1
#
_entry.id   AF-A0A7K9HFV9-F1
#
_cell.length_a   1.000
_cell.length_b   1.000
_cell.length_c   1.000
_cell.angle_alpha   90.00
_cell.angle_beta   90.00
_cell.angle_gamma   90.00
#
_symmetry.space_group_name_H-M   'P 1'
#
loop_
_entity.id
_entity.type
_entity.pdbx_description
1 polymer ?
#
loop_
_entity_poly.entity_id
_entity_poly.type
_entity_poly.pdbx_seq_one_letter_code
_entity_poly.pdbx_strand_id
1 'polypeptide(L)'
;MKSCFTMESKILAHNEKAALYSKLLQSVQEQQEKLQSRTEKVDEVLKEAESCLAALEADAGWYGCEAGCSGEMAGGKSLERELASIKAQEEELQRELLALEIKNEQMLTRMSQLKEEEKYYQELLEKCSFAEWDMTEWSEKQAVFSFLYESVELTVVFGPPIDGDEFGEDPSRMIVSLNFESLLDEEAAPPSSCLVLKLIFQFIESQGCWQEKYPTLYHLPQVLHNLSSVVSHCKTLGEEIEFLERWGGKFSLLETELSDTRVKLLFSSSVAFAKFELTLSLSANYPSAPLPFTVHRRIGNIGEEEVSAVLSKVPVGHHYLRRIVSSIHQCLLQAPR
;
A
#
# COMPACT_ATOMS: atom_id res chain seq x y z
N MET A 1 -24.33 1.18 -65.94
CA MET A 1 -24.59 2.55 -65.44
C MET A 1 -24.11 2.72 -63.98
N LYS A 2 -22.81 2.45 -63.70
CA LYS A 2 -22.18 2.55 -62.35
C LYS A 2 -20.92 3.44 -62.35
N SER A 3 -20.75 4.28 -63.38
CA SER A 3 -19.52 5.07 -63.59
C SER A 3 -19.69 6.58 -63.34
N CYS A 4 -20.92 7.09 -63.21
CA CYS A 4 -21.18 8.53 -63.07
C CYS A 4 -21.14 8.97 -61.58
N PHE A 5 -21.76 8.19 -60.70
CA PHE A 5 -21.91 8.51 -59.27
C PHE A 5 -20.58 8.54 -58.48
N THR A 6 -19.58 7.79 -58.89
CA THR A 6 -18.23 7.80 -58.27
C THR A 6 -17.38 9.00 -58.70
N MET A 7 -17.70 9.66 -59.81
CA MET A 7 -16.97 10.84 -60.29
C MET A 7 -17.50 12.11 -59.63
N GLU A 8 -18.83 12.26 -59.52
CA GLU A 8 -19.47 13.39 -58.84
C GLU A 8 -19.09 13.46 -57.35
N SER A 9 -19.09 12.31 -56.66
CA SER A 9 -18.68 12.25 -55.24
C SER A 9 -17.22 12.68 -55.02
N LYS A 10 -16.33 12.36 -55.97
CA LYS A 10 -14.92 12.79 -55.93
C LYS A 10 -14.76 14.28 -56.18
N ILE A 11 -15.56 14.85 -57.09
CA ILE A 11 -15.55 16.29 -57.36
C ILE A 11 -16.06 17.06 -56.14
N LEU A 12 -17.10 16.56 -55.47
CA LEU A 12 -17.67 17.17 -54.28
C LEU A 12 -16.66 17.17 -53.12
N ALA A 13 -16.01 16.04 -52.86
CA ALA A 13 -14.94 15.94 -51.85
C ALA A 13 -13.72 16.84 -52.19
N HIS A 14 -13.37 16.98 -53.48
CA HIS A 14 -12.31 17.90 -53.89
C HIS A 14 -12.68 19.37 -53.68
N ASN A 15 -13.94 19.74 -53.95
CA ASN A 15 -14.44 21.10 -53.72
C ASN A 15 -14.53 21.42 -52.22
N GLU A 16 -14.96 20.47 -51.38
CA GLU A 16 -14.94 20.61 -49.92
C GLU A 16 -13.51 20.78 -49.40
N LYS A 17 -12.56 19.98 -49.91
CA LYS A 17 -11.14 20.10 -49.58
C LYS A 17 -10.55 21.45 -50.02
N ALA A 18 -10.90 21.94 -51.21
CA ALA A 18 -10.49 23.27 -51.68
C ALA A 18 -11.06 24.38 -50.78
N ALA A 19 -12.33 24.29 -50.39
CA ALA A 19 -12.96 25.25 -49.48
C ALA A 19 -12.30 25.25 -48.09
N LEU A 20 -11.91 24.08 -47.57
CA LEU A 20 -11.16 23.97 -46.31
C LEU A 20 -9.77 24.60 -46.41
N TYR A 21 -9.04 24.37 -47.50
CA TYR A 21 -7.73 25.01 -47.69
C TYR A 21 -7.85 26.53 -47.86
N SER A 22 -8.87 27.02 -48.59
CA SER A 22 -9.11 28.47 -48.69
C SER A 22 -9.40 29.10 -47.33
N LYS A 23 -10.20 28.45 -46.48
CA LYS A 23 -10.45 28.92 -45.10
C LYS A 23 -9.18 28.91 -44.24
N LEU A 24 -8.35 27.87 -44.38
CA LEU A 24 -7.07 27.80 -43.66
C LEU A 24 -6.13 28.93 -44.10
N LEU A 25 -6.06 29.19 -45.40
CA LEU A 25 -5.19 30.22 -45.96
C LEU A 25 -5.62 31.62 -45.51
N GLN A 26 -6.94 31.88 -45.47
CA GLN A 26 -7.48 33.12 -44.94
C GLN A 26 -7.18 33.30 -43.43
N SER A 27 -7.35 32.24 -42.63
CA SER A 27 -7.03 32.27 -41.19
C SER A 27 -5.54 32.55 -40.93
N VAL A 28 -4.65 31.93 -41.71
CA VAL A 28 -3.21 32.18 -41.63
C VAL A 28 -2.88 33.64 -41.99
N GLN A 29 -3.53 34.19 -43.01
CA GLN A 29 -3.33 35.58 -43.42
C GLN A 29 -3.78 36.57 -42.34
N GLU A 30 -4.94 36.33 -41.70
CA GLU A 30 -5.42 37.15 -40.57
C GLU A 30 -4.47 37.09 -39.36
N GLN A 31 -3.90 35.92 -39.05
CA GLN A 31 -2.91 35.80 -37.98
C GLN A 31 -1.61 36.53 -38.33
N GLN A 32 -1.18 36.51 -39.60
CA GLN A 32 0.02 37.20 -40.05
C GLN A 32 -0.13 38.72 -39.92
N GLU A 33 -1.27 39.28 -40.34
CA GLU A 33 -1.55 40.72 -40.19
C GLU A 33 -1.61 41.13 -38.70
N LYS A 34 -2.19 40.27 -37.85
CA LYS A 34 -2.21 40.51 -36.40
C LYS A 34 -0.82 40.49 -35.78
N LEU A 35 0.06 39.58 -36.21
CA LEU A 35 1.45 39.56 -35.74
C LEU A 35 2.21 40.78 -36.23
N GLN A 36 2.03 41.17 -37.49
CA GLN A 36 2.71 42.33 -38.07
C GLN A 36 2.35 43.63 -37.34
N SER A 37 1.06 43.86 -37.08
CA SER A 37 0.61 45.02 -36.29
C SER A 37 1.11 45.01 -34.84
N ARG A 38 1.35 43.84 -34.23
CA ARG A 38 1.98 43.75 -32.91
C ARG A 38 3.47 44.10 -32.96
N THR A 39 4.17 43.64 -34.00
CA THR A 39 5.60 43.97 -34.19
C THR A 39 5.81 45.46 -34.40
N GLU A 40 4.96 46.13 -35.19
CA GLU A 40 5.02 47.58 -35.40
C GLU A 40 4.87 48.36 -34.07
N LYS A 41 3.95 47.93 -33.20
CA LYS A 41 3.78 48.52 -31.86
C LYS A 41 5.01 48.36 -30.97
N VAL A 42 5.70 47.22 -31.05
CA VAL A 42 6.93 47.00 -30.26
C VAL A 42 8.06 47.90 -30.77
N ASP A 43 8.16 48.11 -32.08
CA ASP A 43 9.17 48.97 -32.69
C ASP A 43 8.97 50.45 -32.30
N GLU A 44 7.71 50.90 -32.15
CA GLU A 44 7.38 52.25 -31.66
C GLU A 44 7.84 52.47 -30.22
N VAL A 45 7.54 51.52 -29.31
CA VAL A 45 7.97 51.59 -27.91
C VAL A 45 9.49 51.56 -27.77
N LEU A 46 10.17 50.80 -28.63
CA LEU A 46 11.63 50.71 -28.59
C LEU A 46 12.29 52.03 -28.99
N LYS A 47 11.76 52.72 -30.01
CA LYS A 47 12.21 54.07 -30.38
C LYS A 47 11.99 55.10 -29.28
N GLU A 48 10.88 55.00 -28.55
CA GLU A 48 10.62 55.88 -27.40
C GLU A 48 11.65 55.64 -26.28
N ALA A 49 11.96 54.39 -25.97
CA ALA A 49 12.98 54.04 -24.98
C ALA A 49 14.39 54.54 -25.37
N GLU A 50 14.76 54.41 -26.65
CA GLU A 50 16.03 54.97 -27.18
C GLU A 50 16.09 56.50 -27.04
N SER A 51 14.98 57.20 -27.30
CA SER A 51 14.89 58.66 -27.09
C SER A 51 15.05 59.05 -25.62
N CYS A 52 14.50 58.26 -24.70
CA CYS A 52 14.65 58.51 -23.26
C CYS A 52 16.10 58.32 -22.79
N LEU A 53 16.79 57.30 -23.30
CA LEU A 53 18.21 57.07 -23.00
C LEU A 53 19.09 58.22 -23.49
N ALA A 54 18.87 58.70 -24.72
CA ALA A 54 19.61 59.83 -25.26
C ALA A 54 19.42 61.12 -24.43
N ALA A 55 18.21 61.34 -23.90
CA ALA A 55 17.94 62.48 -23.02
C ALA A 55 18.67 62.38 -21.67
N LEU A 56 18.78 61.17 -21.10
CA LEU A 56 19.51 60.94 -19.85
C LEU A 56 21.02 61.11 -20.01
N GLU A 57 21.59 60.66 -21.13
CA GLU A 57 23.03 60.84 -21.40
C GLU A 57 23.41 62.32 -21.57
N ALA A 58 22.52 63.14 -22.12
CA ALA A 58 22.74 64.58 -22.24
C ALA A 58 22.74 65.31 -20.88
N ASP A 59 21.94 64.82 -19.91
CA ASP A 59 21.83 65.42 -18.58
C ASP A 59 23.06 65.12 -17.69
N ALA A 60 23.66 63.94 -17.86
CA ALA A 60 24.86 63.53 -17.12
C ALA A 60 26.13 64.37 -17.44
N GLY A 61 26.14 65.13 -18.54
CA GLY A 61 27.27 65.96 -18.96
C GLY A 61 27.53 67.22 -18.12
N TRP A 62 26.65 67.59 -17.18
CA TRP A 62 26.72 68.85 -16.42
C TRP A 62 27.42 68.74 -15.05
N TYR A 63 27.68 67.54 -14.52
CA TYR A 63 28.23 67.32 -13.17
C TYR A 63 29.77 67.32 -13.09
N GLY A 64 30.42 68.21 -13.85
CA GLY A 64 31.88 68.32 -13.96
C GLY A 64 32.47 69.59 -13.37
N CYS A 65 31.96 70.14 -12.27
CA CYS A 65 32.64 71.24 -11.58
C CYS A 65 32.15 71.40 -10.14
N GLU A 66 32.94 70.93 -9.17
CA GLU A 66 33.14 71.66 -7.91
C GLU A 66 34.32 71.05 -7.15
N ALA A 67 35.42 71.83 -7.12
CA ALA A 67 36.57 71.57 -6.29
C ALA A 67 36.60 72.59 -5.14
N GLY A 68 36.69 72.08 -3.91
CA GLY A 68 37.33 72.80 -2.79
C GLY A 68 36.46 72.98 -1.54
N CYS A 69 36.81 72.27 -0.46
CA CYS A 69 36.65 72.75 0.92
C CYS A 69 37.65 72.06 1.87
N SER A 70 38.60 72.82 2.42
CA SER A 70 39.69 72.32 3.29
C SER A 70 39.36 72.40 4.79
N GLY A 71 38.16 71.95 5.18
CA GLY A 71 37.70 71.91 6.59
C GLY A 71 37.51 70.50 7.17
N GLU A 72 37.71 69.46 6.37
CA GLU A 72 37.18 68.11 6.64
C GLU A 72 38.15 67.13 7.34
N MET A 73 39.39 67.50 7.63
CA MET A 73 40.41 66.52 8.07
C MET A 73 40.21 65.92 9.48
N ALA A 74 39.51 66.57 10.41
CA ALA A 74 39.31 66.06 11.77
C ALA A 74 37.99 65.29 11.95
N GLY A 75 36.88 65.82 11.40
CA GLY A 75 35.60 65.12 11.30
C GLY A 75 35.67 63.92 10.35
N GLY A 76 36.41 64.06 9.24
CA GLY A 76 36.66 62.99 8.27
C GLY A 76 37.36 61.78 8.90
N LYS A 77 38.35 61.97 9.78
CA LYS A 77 39.03 60.87 10.49
C LYS A 77 38.19 60.14 11.55
N SER A 78 37.12 60.78 12.05
CA SER A 78 36.16 60.14 12.95
C SER A 78 35.13 59.34 12.15
N LEU A 79 34.59 59.96 11.10
CA LEU A 79 33.68 59.32 10.15
C LEU A 79 34.33 58.15 9.41
N GLU A 80 35.60 58.25 9.04
CA GLU A 80 36.36 57.15 8.43
C GLU A 80 36.50 55.94 9.37
N ARG A 81 36.67 56.17 10.68
CA ARG A 81 36.73 55.10 11.68
C ARG A 81 35.37 54.45 11.91
N GLU A 82 34.31 55.25 11.96
CA GLU A 82 32.93 54.74 12.05
C GLU A 82 32.55 53.97 10.78
N LEU A 83 32.88 54.47 9.59
CA LEU A 83 32.69 53.77 8.32
C LEU A 83 33.49 52.47 8.24
N ALA A 84 34.74 52.45 8.73
CA ALA A 84 35.53 51.23 8.80
C ALA A 84 34.92 50.21 9.78
N SER A 85 34.40 50.67 10.93
CA SER A 85 33.70 49.83 11.90
C SER A 85 32.40 49.25 11.35
N ILE A 86 31.60 50.07 10.65
CA ILE A 86 30.34 49.66 10.03
C ILE A 86 30.61 48.65 8.91
N LYS A 87 31.63 48.88 8.07
CA LYS A 87 32.05 47.92 7.04
C LYS A 87 32.49 46.59 7.63
N ALA A 88 33.24 46.59 8.73
CA ALA A 88 33.64 45.37 9.41
C ALA A 88 32.43 44.60 9.98
N GLN A 89 31.43 45.30 10.51
CA GLN A 89 30.18 44.70 10.98
C GLN A 89 29.32 44.17 9.82
N GLU A 90 29.27 44.89 8.70
CA GLU A 90 28.58 44.46 7.48
C GLU A 90 29.20 43.17 6.92
N GLU A 91 30.52 43.09 6.83
CA GLU A 91 31.23 41.88 6.40
C GLU A 91 30.96 40.69 7.33
N GLU A 92 30.90 40.91 8.64
CA GLU A 92 30.60 39.84 9.59
C GLU A 92 29.15 39.36 9.46
N LEU A 93 28.19 40.28 9.37
CA LEU A 93 26.78 39.94 9.13
C LEU A 93 26.57 39.22 7.78
N GLN A 94 27.32 39.60 6.74
CA GLN A 94 27.28 38.90 5.45
C GLN A 94 27.80 37.46 5.59
N ARG A 95 28.86 37.21 6.37
CA ARG A 95 29.35 35.85 6.65
C ARG A 95 28.33 35.04 7.44
N GLU A 96 27.69 35.63 8.44
CA GLU A 96 26.65 34.98 9.23
C GLU A 96 25.43 34.61 8.36
N LEU A 97 25.00 35.52 7.47
CA LEU A 97 23.91 35.24 6.52
C LEU A 97 24.25 34.08 5.59
N LEU A 98 25.45 34.08 5.00
CA LEU A 98 25.89 32.96 4.14
C LEU A 98 25.97 31.64 4.91
N ALA A 99 26.46 31.65 6.14
CA ALA A 99 26.49 30.45 6.99
C ALA A 99 25.07 29.96 7.33
N LEU A 100 24.13 30.88 7.56
CA LEU A 100 22.73 30.56 7.82
C LEU A 100 22.04 29.99 6.57
N GLU A 101 22.31 30.54 5.39
CA GLU A 101 21.81 30.04 4.10
C GLU A 101 22.27 28.61 3.84
N ILE A 102 23.57 28.32 3.99
CA ILE A 102 24.11 26.96 3.85
C ILE A 102 23.42 25.99 4.83
N LYS A 103 23.23 26.42 6.08
CA LYS A 103 22.54 25.60 7.09
C LYS A 103 21.07 25.36 6.72
N ASN A 104 20.41 26.36 6.16
CA ASN A 104 19.02 26.25 5.71
C ASN A 104 18.89 25.29 4.51
N GLU A 105 19.80 25.35 3.54
CA GLU A 105 19.85 24.41 2.42
C GLU A 105 20.09 22.96 2.89
N GLN A 106 20.99 22.77 3.85
CA GLN A 106 21.22 21.46 4.48
C GLN A 106 19.96 20.95 5.20
N MET A 107 19.26 21.83 5.92
CA MET A 107 18.02 21.48 6.61
C MET A 107 16.90 21.13 5.61
N LEU A 108 16.77 21.87 4.51
CA LEU A 108 15.82 21.57 3.45
C LEU A 108 16.09 20.21 2.80
N THR A 109 17.35 19.90 2.53
CA THR A 109 17.76 18.60 1.97
C THR A 109 17.45 17.46 2.95
N ARG A 110 17.64 17.69 4.25
CA ARG A 110 17.28 16.72 5.29
C ARG A 110 15.77 16.54 5.41
N MET A 111 15.01 17.63 5.30
CA MET A 111 13.55 17.58 5.32
C MET A 111 12.99 16.83 4.11
N SER A 112 13.57 16.99 2.91
CA SER A 112 13.11 16.24 1.74
C SER A 112 13.39 14.75 1.89
N GLN A 113 14.56 14.36 2.41
CA GLN A 113 14.89 12.96 2.71
C GLN A 113 13.91 12.35 3.72
N LEU A 114 13.62 13.05 4.82
CA LEU A 114 12.67 12.57 5.82
C LEU A 114 11.25 12.41 5.26
N LYS A 115 10.81 13.30 4.36
CA LYS A 115 9.51 13.16 3.68
C LYS A 115 9.46 11.94 2.76
N GLU A 116 10.56 11.62 2.09
CA GLU A 116 10.64 10.41 1.26
C GLU A 116 10.60 9.14 2.12
N GLU A 117 11.30 9.13 3.27
CA GLU A 117 11.24 8.04 4.24
C GLU A 117 9.83 7.89 4.83
N GLU A 118 9.19 8.97 5.24
CA GLU A 118 7.80 8.97 5.73
C GLU A 118 6.85 8.35 4.70
N LYS A 119 6.96 8.77 3.44
CA LYS A 119 6.16 8.21 2.35
C LYS A 119 6.42 6.72 2.16
N TYR A 120 7.69 6.29 2.20
CA TYR A 120 8.05 4.88 2.10
C TYR A 120 7.42 4.05 3.24
N TYR A 121 7.49 4.53 4.48
CA TYR A 121 6.89 3.83 5.62
C TYR A 121 5.37 3.84 5.56
N GLN A 122 4.75 4.92 5.09
CA GLN A 122 3.30 5.00 4.90
C GLN A 122 2.81 4.00 3.84
N GLU A 123 3.50 3.93 2.69
CA GLU A 123 3.22 2.91 1.67
C GLU A 123 3.45 1.49 2.19
N LEU A 124 4.43 1.29 3.07
CA LEU A 124 4.69 0.00 3.69
C LEU A 124 3.60 -0.39 4.70
N LEU A 125 3.12 0.57 5.51
CA LEU A 125 2.02 0.40 6.44
C LEU A 125 0.71 0.08 5.70
N GLU A 126 0.41 0.75 4.60
CA GLU A 126 -0.76 0.44 3.77
C GLU A 126 -0.67 -0.96 3.14
N LYS A 127 0.53 -1.40 2.74
CA LYS A 127 0.76 -2.78 2.24
C LYS A 127 0.67 -3.82 3.35
N CYS A 128 1.02 -3.45 4.56
CA CYS A 128 0.98 -4.30 5.73
C CYS A 128 -0.27 -3.95 6.56
N SER A 129 -1.47 -4.30 6.06
CA SER A 129 -2.63 -4.36 6.95
C SER A 129 -2.36 -5.44 8.01
N PHE A 130 -2.02 -5.01 9.22
CA PHE A 130 -1.77 -5.89 10.36
C PHE A 130 -3.06 -6.31 11.07
N ALA A 131 -4.17 -5.65 10.77
CA ALA A 131 -5.49 -6.00 11.28
C ALA A 131 -6.15 -6.99 10.31
N GLU A 132 -6.53 -8.16 10.84
CA GLU A 132 -7.32 -9.15 10.09
C GLU A 132 -8.81 -8.78 10.03
N TRP A 133 -9.18 -7.60 10.54
CA TRP A 133 -10.55 -7.11 10.62
C TRP A 133 -10.67 -5.65 10.18
N ASP A 134 -11.84 -5.35 9.63
CA ASP A 134 -12.30 -3.99 9.34
C ASP A 134 -13.51 -3.67 10.23
N MET A 135 -13.56 -2.43 10.74
CA MET A 135 -14.73 -1.97 11.48
C MET A 135 -15.75 -1.42 10.50
N THR A 136 -16.90 -2.08 10.39
CA THR A 136 -17.96 -1.73 9.44
C THR A 136 -18.98 -0.77 10.04
N GLU A 137 -19.28 -0.92 11.33
CA GLU A 137 -20.24 -0.10 12.05
C GLU A 137 -19.78 0.19 13.48
N TRP A 138 -19.96 1.44 13.93
CA TRP A 138 -19.83 1.81 15.34
C TRP A 138 -21.00 2.70 15.74
N SER A 139 -21.74 2.29 16.77
CA SER A 139 -22.87 3.02 17.32
C SER A 139 -22.85 3.00 18.85
N GLU A 140 -23.77 3.72 19.49
CA GLU A 140 -23.92 3.66 20.96
C GLU A 140 -24.37 2.27 21.46
N LYS A 141 -25.03 1.46 20.61
CA LYS A 141 -25.64 0.19 21.03
C LYS A 141 -24.85 -1.03 20.57
N GLN A 142 -24.08 -0.89 19.49
CA GLN A 142 -23.36 -2.00 18.90
C GLN A 142 -22.14 -1.55 18.11
N ALA A 143 -21.20 -2.46 17.92
CA ALA A 143 -20.13 -2.36 16.93
C ALA A 143 -20.08 -3.64 16.09
N VAL A 144 -19.79 -3.48 14.81
CA VAL A 144 -19.70 -4.59 13.86
C VAL A 144 -18.31 -4.61 13.24
N PHE A 145 -17.69 -5.78 13.28
CA PHE A 145 -16.37 -6.04 12.73
C PHE A 145 -16.48 -7.14 11.68
N SER A 146 -15.85 -6.93 10.54
CA SER A 146 -15.77 -7.94 9.48
C SER A 146 -14.36 -8.54 9.45
N PHE A 147 -14.25 -9.83 9.16
CA PHE A 147 -13.01 -10.59 9.03
C PHE A 147 -13.02 -11.37 7.71
N LEU A 148 -11.84 -11.79 7.25
CA LEU A 148 -11.67 -12.60 6.02
C LEU A 148 -12.39 -12.02 4.80
N TYR A 149 -12.11 -10.75 4.47
CA TYR A 149 -12.73 -10.10 3.31
C TYR A 149 -14.27 -10.16 3.40
N GLU A 150 -14.83 -9.71 4.53
CA GLU A 150 -16.27 -9.66 4.78
C GLU A 150 -16.99 -11.03 4.82
N SER A 151 -16.25 -12.14 4.94
CA SER A 151 -16.85 -13.48 4.99
C SER A 151 -17.31 -13.88 6.41
N VAL A 152 -16.75 -13.25 7.44
CA VAL A 152 -17.12 -13.48 8.85
C VAL A 152 -17.45 -12.14 9.51
N GLU A 153 -18.61 -12.06 10.14
CA GLU A 153 -19.04 -10.87 10.87
C GLU A 153 -19.07 -11.14 12.37
N LEU A 154 -18.52 -10.21 13.15
CA LEU A 154 -18.64 -10.15 14.60
C LEU A 154 -19.46 -8.92 14.99
N THR A 155 -20.64 -9.17 15.55
CA THR A 155 -21.51 -8.14 16.10
C THR A 155 -21.39 -8.11 17.63
N VAL A 156 -20.92 -6.98 18.16
CA VAL A 156 -20.75 -6.71 19.58
C VAL A 156 -21.89 -5.81 20.05
N VAL A 157 -22.74 -6.29 20.96
CA VAL A 157 -23.84 -5.48 21.52
C VAL A 157 -23.44 -4.93 22.87
N PHE A 158 -23.54 -3.60 23.02
CA PHE A 158 -23.18 -2.88 24.23
C PHE A 158 -24.35 -2.82 25.22
N GLY A 159 -24.00 -3.00 26.49
CA GLY A 159 -24.89 -2.84 27.63
C GLY A 159 -24.83 -1.42 28.22
N PRO A 160 -25.46 -1.22 29.39
CA PRO A 160 -25.38 0.06 30.08
C PRO A 160 -23.93 0.38 30.47
N PRO A 161 -23.59 1.68 30.58
CA PRO A 161 -22.30 2.11 31.13
C PRO A 161 -22.18 1.61 32.57
N ILE A 162 -20.95 1.26 32.97
CA ILE A 162 -20.66 0.81 34.33
C ILE A 162 -20.66 2.04 35.26
N ASP A 163 -21.39 1.97 36.38
CA ASP A 163 -21.51 3.07 37.36
C ASP A 163 -20.13 3.49 37.89
N GLY A 164 -19.82 4.79 37.82
CA GLY A 164 -18.58 5.39 38.36
C GLY A 164 -17.65 6.06 37.33
N ASP A 165 -17.96 5.98 36.04
CA ASP A 165 -17.16 6.56 34.94
C ASP A 165 -17.78 7.87 34.40
N GLU A 166 -18.28 8.73 35.30
CA GLU A 166 -18.88 10.03 34.94
C GLU A 166 -17.86 11.09 34.48
N PHE A 167 -16.56 10.78 34.58
CA PHE A 167 -15.46 11.72 34.28
C PHE A 167 -14.47 11.24 33.20
N GLY A 168 -14.66 10.04 32.63
CA GLY A 168 -13.88 9.56 31.48
C GLY A 168 -14.52 9.97 30.14
N GLU A 169 -13.71 10.30 29.13
CA GLU A 169 -14.21 10.60 27.77
C GLU A 169 -14.90 9.39 27.11
N ASP A 170 -14.66 8.16 27.58
CA ASP A 170 -15.30 6.92 27.13
C ASP A 170 -15.66 6.00 28.31
N PRO A 171 -16.92 5.97 28.78
CA PRO A 171 -17.31 5.11 29.88
C PRO A 171 -17.19 3.63 29.49
N SER A 172 -16.47 2.83 30.29
CA SER A 172 -16.39 1.40 30.06
C SER A 172 -17.79 0.76 30.10
N ARG A 173 -18.18 0.08 29.00
CA ARG A 173 -19.52 -0.55 28.85
C ARG A 173 -19.43 -2.05 29.05
N MET A 174 -20.51 -2.66 29.53
CA MET A 174 -20.63 -4.12 29.51
C MET A 174 -20.92 -4.63 28.09
N ILE A 175 -20.48 -5.85 27.77
CA ILE A 175 -20.82 -6.54 26.53
C ILE A 175 -22.01 -7.46 26.83
N VAL A 176 -23.14 -7.21 26.17
CA VAL A 176 -24.36 -8.00 26.33
C VAL A 176 -24.29 -9.27 25.49
N SER A 177 -23.79 -9.17 24.26
CA SER A 177 -23.62 -10.31 23.37
C SER A 177 -22.48 -10.11 22.37
N LEU A 178 -21.84 -11.23 22.02
CA LEU A 178 -20.91 -11.36 20.91
C LEU A 178 -21.51 -12.38 19.95
N ASN A 179 -21.97 -11.92 18.80
CA ASN A 179 -22.62 -12.75 17.79
C ASN A 179 -21.68 -12.88 16.60
N PHE A 180 -21.55 -14.10 16.07
CA PHE A 180 -20.70 -14.40 14.93
C PHE A 180 -21.56 -14.97 13.81
N GLU A 181 -21.43 -14.41 12.61
CA GLU A 181 -22.17 -14.83 11.43
C GLU A 181 -21.23 -15.11 10.26
N SER A 182 -21.55 -16.14 9.49
CA SER A 182 -20.88 -16.43 8.23
C SER A 182 -21.67 -15.82 7.09
N LEU A 183 -20.98 -15.03 6.26
CA LEU A 183 -21.53 -14.42 5.06
C LEU A 183 -21.05 -15.12 3.78
N LEU A 184 -20.27 -16.20 3.92
CA LEU A 184 -19.78 -16.99 2.78
C LEU A 184 -20.90 -17.86 2.19
N ASP A 185 -21.07 -17.81 0.87
CA ASP A 185 -21.88 -18.77 0.13
C ASP A 185 -21.13 -20.10 -0.02
N GLU A 186 -21.48 -21.09 0.80
CA GLU A 186 -20.84 -22.41 0.80
C GLU A 186 -20.99 -23.19 -0.52
N GLU A 187 -22.03 -22.91 -1.33
CA GLU A 187 -22.24 -23.60 -2.60
C GLU A 187 -21.36 -23.04 -3.73
N ALA A 188 -21.08 -21.73 -3.68
CA ALA A 188 -20.27 -21.05 -4.69
C ALA A 188 -18.78 -20.97 -4.32
N ALA A 189 -18.42 -21.09 -3.04
CA ALA A 189 -17.06 -20.89 -2.57
C ALA A 189 -16.12 -22.08 -2.84
N PRO A 190 -14.80 -21.82 -2.99
CA PRO A 190 -13.80 -22.89 -3.06
C PRO A 190 -13.81 -23.77 -1.79
N PRO A 191 -13.54 -25.09 -1.91
CA PRO A 191 -13.47 -25.98 -0.76
C PRO A 191 -12.46 -25.55 0.31
N SER A 192 -11.35 -24.90 -0.10
CA SER A 192 -10.35 -24.31 0.79
C SER A 192 -10.98 -23.24 1.69
N SER A 193 -11.73 -22.30 1.11
CA SER A 193 -12.43 -21.23 1.84
C SER A 193 -13.49 -21.79 2.80
N CYS A 194 -14.28 -22.78 2.36
CA CYS A 194 -15.27 -23.43 3.22
C CYS A 194 -14.62 -24.13 4.42
N LEU A 195 -13.47 -24.78 4.23
CA LEU A 195 -12.70 -25.38 5.32
C LEU A 195 -12.19 -24.31 6.30
N VAL A 196 -11.61 -23.22 5.79
CA VAL A 196 -11.09 -22.12 6.63
C VAL A 196 -12.19 -21.58 7.55
N LEU A 197 -13.35 -21.29 6.97
CA LEU A 197 -14.51 -20.81 7.70
C LEU A 197 -14.97 -21.81 8.78
N LYS A 198 -15.09 -23.10 8.43
CA LYS A 198 -15.48 -24.16 9.38
C LYS A 198 -14.53 -24.25 10.57
N LEU A 199 -13.21 -24.14 10.34
CA LEU A 199 -12.22 -24.18 11.43
C LEU A 199 -12.32 -22.95 12.34
N ILE A 200 -12.64 -21.77 11.79
CA ILE A 200 -12.87 -20.56 12.57
C ILE A 200 -14.13 -20.70 13.42
N PHE A 201 -15.23 -21.19 12.86
CA PHE A 201 -16.46 -21.42 13.64
C PHE A 201 -16.28 -22.53 14.69
N GLN A 202 -15.52 -23.57 14.38
CA GLN A 202 -15.11 -24.57 15.38
C GLN A 202 -14.35 -23.93 16.55
N PHE A 203 -13.46 -22.96 16.28
CA PHE A 203 -12.80 -22.20 17.34
C PHE A 203 -13.79 -21.39 18.16
N ILE A 204 -14.66 -20.62 17.49
CA ILE A 204 -15.65 -19.75 18.13
C ILE A 204 -16.55 -20.55 19.07
N GLU A 205 -17.06 -21.69 18.60
CA GLU A 205 -17.89 -22.60 19.37
C GLU A 205 -17.13 -23.23 20.55
N SER A 206 -15.85 -23.57 20.35
CA SER A 206 -15.02 -24.16 21.41
C SER A 206 -14.75 -23.24 22.60
N GLN A 207 -14.85 -21.91 22.41
CA GLN A 207 -14.66 -20.94 23.48
C GLN A 207 -15.88 -20.84 24.43
N GLY A 208 -17.02 -21.44 24.07
CA GLY A 208 -18.25 -21.39 24.86
C GLY A 208 -18.84 -19.97 24.93
N CYS A 209 -19.22 -19.52 26.13
CA CYS A 209 -19.83 -18.21 26.34
C CYS A 209 -18.78 -17.09 26.35
N TRP A 210 -18.57 -16.46 25.19
CA TRP A 210 -17.64 -15.35 25.02
C TRP A 210 -17.93 -14.17 25.97
N GLN A 211 -19.20 -13.92 26.27
CA GLN A 211 -19.62 -12.83 27.18
C GLN A 211 -19.14 -13.06 28.61
N GLU A 212 -19.10 -14.31 29.08
CA GLU A 212 -18.63 -14.64 30.42
C GLU A 212 -17.10 -14.47 30.52
N LYS A 213 -16.39 -14.78 29.43
CA LYS A 213 -14.94 -14.65 29.36
C LYS A 213 -14.49 -13.20 29.15
N TYR A 214 -15.28 -12.40 28.44
CA TYR A 214 -14.98 -11.01 28.08
C TYR A 214 -16.21 -10.12 28.35
N PRO A 215 -16.47 -9.78 29.63
CA PRO A 215 -17.72 -9.13 30.01
C PRO A 215 -17.77 -7.62 29.73
N THR A 216 -16.64 -6.97 29.44
CA THR A 216 -16.55 -5.51 29.30
C THR A 216 -15.85 -5.11 28.01
N LEU A 217 -16.13 -3.89 27.55
CA LEU A 217 -15.56 -3.31 26.33
C LEU A 217 -14.02 -3.23 26.37
N TYR A 218 -13.44 -3.10 27.57
CA TYR A 218 -11.99 -3.13 27.76
C TYR A 218 -11.35 -4.44 27.24
N HIS A 219 -12.10 -5.54 27.24
CA HIS A 219 -11.63 -6.83 26.72
C HIS A 219 -11.81 -7.00 25.21
N LEU A 220 -12.51 -6.09 24.53
CA LEU A 220 -12.76 -6.18 23.09
C LEU A 220 -11.47 -6.27 22.26
N PRO A 221 -10.39 -5.49 22.51
CA PRO A 221 -9.13 -5.66 21.80
C PRO A 221 -8.54 -7.08 21.94
N GLN A 222 -8.71 -7.73 23.10
CA GLN A 222 -8.25 -9.10 23.31
C GLN A 222 -9.08 -10.11 22.51
N VAL A 223 -10.40 -9.91 22.43
CA VAL A 223 -11.30 -10.72 21.59
C VAL A 223 -10.88 -10.63 20.13
N LEU A 224 -10.72 -9.40 19.63
CA LEU A 224 -10.30 -9.14 18.26
C LEU A 224 -8.93 -9.76 17.98
N HIS A 225 -7.97 -9.59 18.88
CA HIS A 225 -6.64 -10.19 18.73
C HIS A 225 -6.66 -11.72 18.65
N ASN A 226 -7.39 -12.38 19.57
CA ASN A 226 -7.49 -13.83 19.60
C ASN A 226 -8.15 -14.37 18.33
N LEU A 227 -9.21 -13.70 17.86
CA LEU A 227 -9.89 -14.10 16.63
C LEU A 227 -9.00 -13.86 15.41
N SER A 228 -8.34 -12.69 15.31
CA SER A 228 -7.38 -12.37 14.25
C SER A 228 -6.29 -13.43 14.14
N SER A 229 -5.75 -13.92 15.27
CA SER A 229 -4.73 -14.96 15.24
C SER A 229 -5.24 -16.25 14.59
N VAL A 230 -6.42 -16.72 14.98
CA VAL A 230 -7.02 -17.95 14.42
C VAL A 230 -7.38 -17.75 12.95
N VAL A 231 -7.98 -16.60 12.62
CA VAL A 231 -8.32 -16.20 11.25
C VAL A 231 -7.08 -16.21 10.36
N SER A 232 -5.98 -15.59 10.79
CA SER A 232 -4.71 -15.53 10.05
C SER A 232 -4.11 -16.92 9.80
N HIS A 233 -4.11 -17.77 10.82
CA HIS A 233 -3.61 -19.14 10.72
C HIS A 233 -4.47 -20.00 9.77
N CYS A 234 -5.80 -19.89 9.87
CA CYS A 234 -6.71 -20.63 9.01
C CYS A 234 -6.62 -20.09 7.56
N LYS A 235 -6.53 -18.78 7.36
CA LYS A 235 -6.28 -18.18 6.04
C LYS A 235 -5.01 -18.74 5.40
N THR A 236 -3.91 -18.77 6.14
CA THR A 236 -2.65 -19.38 5.69
C THR A 236 -2.85 -20.84 5.29
N LEU A 237 -3.61 -21.62 6.06
CA LEU A 237 -3.92 -23.02 5.72
C LEU A 237 -4.71 -23.14 4.41
N GLY A 238 -5.69 -22.26 4.17
CA GLY A 238 -6.41 -22.20 2.90
C GLY A 238 -5.46 -21.99 1.72
N GLU A 239 -4.56 -21.02 1.83
CA GLU A 239 -3.51 -20.75 0.83
C GLU A 239 -2.53 -21.93 0.66
N GLU A 240 -2.26 -22.68 1.73
CA GLU A 240 -1.45 -23.89 1.66
C GLU A 240 -2.12 -24.99 0.84
N ILE A 241 -3.43 -25.18 1.02
CA ILE A 241 -4.21 -26.18 0.28
C ILE A 241 -4.27 -25.82 -1.20
N GLU A 242 -4.61 -24.58 -1.53
CA GLU A 242 -4.63 -24.12 -2.94
C GLU A 242 -3.27 -24.27 -3.61
N PHE A 243 -2.19 -24.03 -2.86
CA PHE A 243 -0.84 -24.27 -3.35
C PHE A 243 -0.59 -25.76 -3.62
N LEU A 244 -1.03 -26.65 -2.75
CA LEU A 244 -0.85 -28.09 -2.94
C LEU A 244 -1.70 -28.64 -4.09
N GLU A 245 -2.91 -28.13 -4.29
CA GLU A 245 -3.74 -28.46 -5.44
C GLU A 245 -3.06 -28.03 -6.76
N ARG A 246 -2.45 -26.85 -6.78
CA ARG A 246 -1.82 -26.30 -7.99
C ARG A 246 -0.40 -26.81 -8.25
N TRP A 247 0.39 -27.05 -7.20
CA TRP A 247 1.82 -27.34 -7.28
C TRP A 247 2.24 -28.66 -6.64
N GLY A 248 1.29 -29.44 -6.11
CA GLY A 248 1.53 -30.72 -5.45
C GLY A 248 2.35 -31.71 -6.28
N GLY A 249 2.17 -31.72 -7.60
CA GLY A 249 2.92 -32.60 -8.49
C GLY A 249 4.45 -32.51 -8.34
N LYS A 250 4.99 -31.34 -7.94
CA LYS A 250 6.42 -31.15 -7.66
C LYS A 250 6.92 -31.98 -6.47
N PHE A 251 6.01 -32.41 -5.60
CA PHE A 251 6.26 -33.16 -4.38
C PHE A 251 5.80 -34.62 -4.47
N SER A 252 5.59 -35.14 -5.69
CA SER A 252 5.00 -36.48 -5.90
C SER A 252 3.59 -36.63 -5.29
N LEU A 253 2.91 -35.51 -5.05
CA LEU A 253 1.51 -35.47 -4.63
C LEU A 253 0.64 -35.47 -5.90
N LEU A 254 -0.11 -36.55 -6.07
CA LEU A 254 -0.95 -36.78 -7.24
C LEU A 254 -2.29 -36.05 -7.11
N GLU A 255 -2.86 -36.07 -5.90
CA GLU A 255 -4.21 -35.58 -5.63
C GLU A 255 -4.32 -35.06 -4.20
N THR A 256 -5.08 -33.98 -4.04
CA THR A 256 -5.48 -33.41 -2.74
C THR A 256 -7.01 -33.40 -2.72
N GLU A 257 -7.60 -34.07 -1.74
CA GLU A 257 -9.05 -34.13 -1.56
C GLU A 257 -9.41 -33.58 -0.19
N LEU A 258 -10.38 -32.66 -0.15
CA LEU A 258 -10.92 -32.10 1.08
C LEU A 258 -12.24 -32.80 1.44
N SER A 259 -12.32 -33.30 2.66
CA SER A 259 -13.52 -33.93 3.21
C SER A 259 -13.83 -33.33 4.58
N ASP A 260 -14.65 -32.28 4.57
CA ASP A 260 -14.98 -31.49 5.76
C ASP A 260 -13.70 -30.93 6.43
N THR A 261 -13.35 -31.38 7.64
CA THR A 261 -12.11 -30.98 8.35
C THR A 261 -10.91 -31.89 8.06
N ARG A 262 -11.02 -32.83 7.11
CA ARG A 262 -9.94 -33.79 6.80
C ARG A 262 -9.38 -33.56 5.40
N VAL A 263 -8.05 -33.47 5.33
CA VAL A 263 -7.30 -33.37 4.07
C VAL A 263 -6.73 -34.75 3.74
N LYS A 264 -7.08 -35.28 2.57
CA LYS A 264 -6.46 -36.48 2.02
C LYS A 264 -5.43 -36.10 0.97
N LEU A 265 -4.25 -36.68 1.08
CA LEU A 265 -3.10 -36.43 0.23
C LEU A 265 -2.64 -37.76 -0.38
N LEU A 266 -2.80 -37.91 -1.70
CA LEU A 266 -2.39 -39.12 -2.41
C LEU A 266 -0.99 -38.95 -2.97
N PHE A 267 -0.01 -39.62 -2.37
CA PHE A 267 1.36 -39.63 -2.84
C PHE A 267 1.60 -40.80 -3.81
N SER A 268 2.34 -40.54 -4.88
CA SER A 268 2.73 -41.56 -5.85
C SER A 268 4.10 -41.24 -6.46
N SER A 269 5.07 -42.13 -6.25
CA SER A 269 6.40 -42.02 -6.84
C SER A 269 6.83 -43.37 -7.42
N SER A 270 7.16 -43.39 -8.71
CA SER A 270 7.74 -44.56 -9.36
C SER A 270 9.19 -44.80 -8.91
N VAL A 271 9.93 -43.73 -8.60
CA VAL A 271 11.33 -43.79 -8.14
C VAL A 271 11.45 -44.55 -6.83
N ALA A 272 10.55 -44.26 -5.87
CA ALA A 272 10.50 -44.95 -4.59
C ALA A 272 9.62 -46.21 -4.61
N PHE A 273 9.05 -46.56 -5.77
CA PHE A 273 8.07 -47.64 -5.95
C PHE A 273 6.98 -47.63 -4.86
N ALA A 274 6.39 -46.46 -4.62
CA ALA A 274 5.45 -46.27 -3.52
C ALA A 274 4.22 -45.46 -3.95
N LYS A 275 3.06 -45.89 -3.44
CA LYS A 275 1.80 -45.18 -3.53
C LYS A 275 1.01 -45.36 -2.24
N PHE A 276 0.70 -44.27 -1.58
CA PHE A 276 -0.06 -44.28 -0.32
C PHE A 276 -0.86 -43.00 -0.17
N GLU A 277 -1.90 -43.08 0.63
CA GLU A 277 -2.79 -41.97 0.94
C GLU A 277 -2.59 -41.57 2.40
N LEU A 278 -2.37 -40.29 2.64
CA LEU A 278 -2.24 -39.71 3.96
C LEU A 278 -3.49 -38.88 4.24
N THR A 279 -4.24 -39.22 5.27
CA THR A 279 -5.36 -38.39 5.75
C THR A 279 -4.92 -37.64 6.99
N LEU A 280 -5.06 -36.31 6.98
CA LEU A 280 -4.76 -35.41 8.09
C LEU A 280 -6.07 -34.81 8.62
N SER A 281 -6.26 -34.83 9.94
CA SER A 281 -7.41 -34.20 10.59
C SER A 281 -7.02 -32.81 11.07
N LEU A 282 -7.65 -31.79 10.51
CA LEU A 282 -7.41 -30.39 10.85
C LEU A 282 -8.31 -29.96 12.01
N SER A 283 -7.88 -28.93 12.72
CA SER A 283 -8.67 -28.27 13.76
C SER A 283 -8.30 -26.79 13.83
N ALA A 284 -9.11 -26.01 14.54
CA ALA A 284 -8.84 -24.63 14.92
C ALA A 284 -7.44 -24.36 15.52
N ASN A 285 -6.81 -25.39 16.10
CA ASN A 285 -5.48 -25.27 16.71
C ASN A 285 -4.34 -25.35 15.70
N TYR A 286 -4.61 -25.48 14.41
CA TYR A 286 -3.59 -25.40 13.37
C TYR A 286 -2.98 -23.98 13.33
N PRO A 287 -1.65 -23.82 13.15
CA PRO A 287 -0.63 -24.86 13.00
C PRO A 287 0.09 -25.22 14.31
N SER A 288 -0.45 -24.85 15.47
CA SER A 288 0.22 -24.92 16.78
C SER A 288 0.29 -26.33 17.39
N ALA A 289 -0.50 -27.28 16.89
CA ALA A 289 -0.52 -28.66 17.36
C ALA A 289 -0.15 -29.66 16.24
N PRO A 290 0.48 -30.80 16.57
CA PRO A 290 0.66 -31.91 15.62
C PRO A 290 -0.68 -32.41 15.10
N LEU A 291 -0.73 -32.73 13.80
CA LEU A 291 -1.96 -33.18 13.15
C LEU A 291 -2.16 -34.69 13.37
N PRO A 292 -3.34 -35.12 13.89
CA PRO A 292 -3.72 -36.53 13.86
C PRO A 292 -3.78 -37.01 12.40
N PHE A 293 -3.20 -38.18 12.15
CA PHE A 293 -3.09 -38.70 10.78
C PHE A 293 -3.35 -40.20 10.71
N THR A 294 -3.73 -40.65 9.52
CA THR A 294 -3.86 -42.07 9.17
C THR A 294 -3.27 -42.32 7.79
N VAL A 295 -2.60 -43.45 7.61
CA VAL A 295 -1.96 -43.81 6.33
C VAL A 295 -2.62 -45.04 5.72
N HIS A 296 -3.08 -44.92 4.48
CA HIS A 296 -3.56 -46.04 3.69
C HIS A 296 -2.57 -46.39 2.59
N ARG A 297 -1.81 -47.47 2.80
CA ARG A 297 -0.80 -47.95 1.87
C ARG A 297 -1.44 -48.69 0.69
N ARG A 298 -1.11 -48.31 -0.54
CA ARG A 298 -1.55 -49.00 -1.77
C ARG A 298 -0.44 -49.80 -2.43
N ILE A 299 0.77 -49.24 -2.53
CA ILE A 299 1.96 -49.84 -3.16
C ILE A 299 3.21 -49.48 -2.36
N GLY A 300 4.16 -50.41 -2.27
CA GLY A 300 5.44 -50.22 -1.58
C GLY A 300 5.37 -50.56 -0.10
N ASN A 301 6.40 -50.18 0.65
CA ASN A 301 6.55 -50.51 2.07
C ASN A 301 6.25 -49.34 3.01
N ILE A 302 5.96 -48.15 2.49
CA ILE A 302 5.69 -46.96 3.31
C ILE A 302 4.34 -47.11 4.03
N GLY A 303 4.38 -47.20 5.35
CA GLY A 303 3.22 -47.26 6.23
C GLY A 303 3.22 -46.13 7.25
N GLU A 304 2.46 -46.34 8.33
CA GLU A 304 2.25 -45.35 9.38
C GLU A 304 3.53 -45.05 10.17
N GLU A 305 4.38 -46.04 10.41
CA GLU A 305 5.64 -45.89 11.15
C GLU A 305 6.63 -44.98 10.42
N GLU A 306 6.83 -45.18 9.11
CA GLU A 306 7.74 -44.34 8.32
C GLU A 306 7.25 -42.90 8.21
N VAL A 307 5.94 -42.72 8.03
CA VAL A 307 5.33 -41.39 7.98
C VAL A 307 5.43 -40.71 9.34
N SER A 308 5.12 -41.41 10.44
CA SER A 308 5.26 -40.90 11.81
C SER A 308 6.69 -40.43 12.11
N ALA A 309 7.70 -41.20 11.69
CA ALA A 309 9.10 -40.86 11.87
C ALA A 309 9.53 -39.59 11.10
N VAL A 310 8.84 -39.24 10.01
CA VAL A 310 9.05 -37.98 9.28
C VAL A 310 8.30 -36.84 9.94
N LEU A 311 7.00 -37.02 10.22
CA LEU A 311 6.13 -35.97 10.78
C LEU A 311 6.62 -35.49 12.16
N SER A 312 7.14 -36.39 12.99
CA SER A 312 7.72 -36.05 14.31
C SER A 312 8.94 -35.12 14.23
N LYS A 313 9.60 -35.03 13.07
CA LYS A 313 10.73 -34.12 12.84
C LYS A 313 10.31 -32.77 12.28
N VAL A 314 9.07 -32.63 11.82
CA VAL A 314 8.58 -31.38 11.25
C VAL A 314 8.08 -30.49 12.40
N PRO A 315 8.69 -29.33 12.64
CA PRO A 315 8.23 -28.42 13.68
C PRO A 315 6.85 -27.88 13.33
N VAL A 316 6.01 -27.70 14.35
CA VAL A 316 4.74 -26.98 14.25
C VAL A 316 4.96 -25.50 13.92
N GLY A 317 3.94 -24.80 13.40
CA GLY A 317 4.02 -23.36 13.07
C GLY A 317 3.82 -23.04 11.59
N HIS A 318 4.22 -21.83 11.17
CA HIS A 318 3.88 -21.29 9.86
C HIS A 318 4.24 -22.24 8.68
N HIS A 319 3.30 -22.41 7.75
CA HIS A 319 3.39 -23.33 6.62
C HIS A 319 3.56 -24.82 6.97
N TYR A 320 2.93 -25.28 8.06
CA TYR A 320 3.14 -26.64 8.57
C TYR A 320 2.78 -27.72 7.55
N LEU A 321 1.65 -27.60 6.87
CA LEU A 321 1.18 -28.57 5.89
C LEU A 321 2.14 -28.67 4.69
N ARG A 322 2.59 -27.53 4.14
CA ARG A 322 3.59 -27.51 3.06
C ARG A 322 4.92 -28.14 3.50
N ARG A 323 5.35 -27.90 4.74
CA ARG A 323 6.55 -28.51 5.30
C ARG A 323 6.40 -30.02 5.46
N ILE A 324 5.25 -30.52 5.92
CA ILE A 324 4.95 -31.95 5.99
C ILE A 324 5.08 -32.59 4.60
N VAL A 325 4.41 -32.03 3.59
CA VAL A 325 4.44 -32.55 2.22
C VAL A 325 5.87 -32.54 1.67
N SER A 326 6.62 -31.46 1.89
CA SER A 326 8.01 -31.34 1.45
C SER A 326 8.92 -32.37 2.12
N SER A 327 8.78 -32.58 3.43
CA SER A 327 9.56 -33.57 4.17
C SER A 327 9.23 -35.00 3.76
N ILE A 328 7.95 -35.33 3.52
CA ILE A 328 7.56 -36.65 2.98
C ILE A 328 8.23 -36.87 1.63
N HIS A 329 8.14 -35.89 0.74
CA HIS A 329 8.74 -35.99 -0.59
C HIS A 329 10.25 -36.26 -0.52
N GLN A 330 10.97 -35.46 0.26
CA GLN A 330 12.43 -35.56 0.40
C GLN A 330 12.87 -36.86 1.09
N CYS A 331 12.22 -37.25 2.19
CA CYS A 331 12.65 -38.38 3.00
C CYS A 331 12.16 -39.74 2.50
N LEU A 332 11.00 -39.79 1.85
CA LEU A 332 10.33 -41.04 1.50
C LEU A 332 10.19 -41.28 -0.01
N LEU A 333 10.20 -40.23 -0.84
CA LEU A 333 9.84 -40.34 -2.26
C LEU A 333 10.97 -40.00 -3.24
N GLN A 334 12.03 -39.33 -2.80
CA GLN A 334 13.20 -38.98 -3.63
C GLN A 334 14.38 -39.98 -3.54
N ALA A 335 14.44 -40.83 -2.51
CA ALA A 335 15.56 -41.76 -2.32
C ALA A 335 15.22 -43.18 -2.81
N PRO A 336 16.09 -43.85 -3.59
CA PRO A 336 16.07 -45.30 -3.66
C PRO A 336 16.55 -45.83 -2.30
N ARG A 337 15.69 -46.56 -1.58
CA ARG A 337 16.09 -47.30 -0.39
C ARG A 337 16.79 -48.60 -0.77
#